data_AF-A0ABD1Z3Q7-F1
#
_entry.id   AF-A0ABD1Z3Q7-F1
#
_cell.length_a   1.000
_cell.length_b   1.000
_cell.length_c   1.000
_cell.angle_alpha   90.00
_cell.angle_beta   90.00
_cell.angle_gamma   90.00
#
_symmetry.space_group_name_H-M   'P 1'
#
loop_
_entity.id
_entity.type
_entity.pdbx_description
1 polymer ?
#
loop_
_entity_poly.entity_id
_entity_poly.type
_entity_poly.pdbx_seq_one_letter_code
_entity_poly.pdbx_strand_id
1 'polypeptide(L)'
;MDARKMPQILAHITHPASCTIQETLWVPCSAKFVLLGSTSRNNGALQVYELENTEIKKVKDTVKTDSFKCGTFGASSLDNRHLATGDYKGKLCTWDLEDLSFPVYQTKAHDSIVNAIDGIGGLGVGYGAPEIVTGGRDGRVLVWDPRQKDVPAASFEPSSTGGSRDCWAVGFGNSYNDDERCVLAGYDNGDLKMFDLRLNRLRWETTLPNGICGVEYDRKDIKANKCVAVTLESKMHIFDLRTQHPDKGFAMLTEKLKHGTTVWGVKHLPQNREIFVTLGGDGSLSLYKYSYPSQRWIKDSQDLKEGITGTVELLSNKSFATQPISCFNWNTDKQGLAVCGSFDQNFRVMVVTKLDKF
;
A
#
# COMPACT_ATOMS: atom_id res chain seq x y z
N MET A 1 27.68 -14.92 4.22
CA MET A 1 26.60 -15.33 5.16
C MET A 1 26.11 -16.71 4.78
N ASP A 2 25.83 -17.59 5.75
CA ASP A 2 25.28 -18.93 5.48
C ASP A 2 23.83 -18.80 4.97
N ALA A 3 23.57 -19.19 3.72
CA ALA A 3 22.26 -19.14 3.09
C ALA A 3 21.17 -19.90 3.89
N ARG A 4 21.58 -20.86 4.74
CA ARG A 4 20.66 -21.58 5.63
C ARG A 4 20.16 -20.72 6.79
N LYS A 5 20.78 -19.57 7.09
CA LYS A 5 20.35 -18.64 8.15
C LYS A 5 19.46 -17.50 7.66
N MET A 6 19.49 -17.19 6.36
CA MET A 6 18.69 -16.12 5.77
C MET A 6 17.20 -16.49 5.62
N PRO A 7 16.29 -15.50 5.65
CA PRO A 7 14.89 -15.69 5.31
C PRO A 7 14.73 -16.25 3.90
N GLN A 8 13.77 -17.15 3.74
CA GLN A 8 13.40 -17.68 2.44
C GLN A 8 11.96 -17.31 2.12
N ILE A 9 11.77 -16.75 0.92
CA ILE A 9 10.46 -16.51 0.33
C ILE A 9 10.07 -17.77 -0.45
N LEU A 10 8.93 -18.37 -0.11
CA LEU A 10 8.42 -19.61 -0.68
C LEU A 10 7.01 -19.37 -1.21
N ALA A 11 6.73 -19.84 -2.42
CA ALA A 11 5.35 -19.98 -2.88
C ALA A 11 4.81 -21.30 -2.31
N HIS A 12 3.91 -21.19 -1.34
CA HIS A 12 3.26 -22.37 -0.76
C HIS A 12 2.23 -22.95 -1.75
N ILE A 13 1.44 -22.07 -2.35
CA ILE A 13 0.44 -22.43 -3.37
C ILE A 13 0.57 -21.42 -4.51
N THR A 14 0.51 -21.91 -5.75
CA THR A 14 0.34 -21.10 -6.96
C THR A 14 -0.96 -21.52 -7.62
N HIS A 15 -1.86 -20.57 -7.85
CA HIS A 15 -3.19 -20.84 -8.38
C HIS A 15 -3.49 -19.93 -9.58
N PRO A 16 -3.96 -20.48 -10.72
CA PRO A 16 -4.34 -19.68 -11.87
C PRO A 16 -5.60 -18.85 -11.56
N ALA A 17 -5.62 -17.61 -11.99
CA ALA A 17 -6.78 -16.73 -11.90
C ALA A 17 -7.55 -16.71 -13.22
N SER A 18 -8.86 -16.55 -13.14
CA SER A 18 -9.75 -16.42 -14.31
C SER A 18 -9.92 -14.96 -14.78
N CYS A 19 -9.14 -14.04 -14.22
CA CYS A 19 -9.23 -12.59 -14.45
C CYS A 19 -7.85 -11.93 -14.34
N THR A 20 -7.70 -10.73 -14.88
CA THR A 20 -6.52 -9.90 -14.65
C THR A 20 -6.53 -9.40 -13.22
N ILE A 21 -5.51 -9.76 -12.45
CA ILE A 21 -5.43 -9.47 -11.01
C ILE A 21 -4.90 -8.05 -10.79
N GLN A 22 -5.65 -7.24 -10.05
CA GLN A 22 -5.25 -5.88 -9.68
C GLN A 22 -4.92 -5.76 -8.19
N GLU A 23 -5.59 -6.53 -7.33
CA GLU A 23 -5.35 -6.49 -5.88
C GLU A 23 -5.67 -7.84 -5.21
N THR A 24 -4.92 -8.18 -4.16
CA THR A 24 -5.20 -9.33 -3.29
C THR A 24 -5.08 -8.95 -1.82
N LEU A 25 -6.07 -9.30 -0.99
CA LEU A 25 -6.17 -8.82 0.39
C LEU A 25 -6.64 -9.93 1.32
N TRP A 26 -5.95 -10.17 2.43
CA TRP A 26 -6.47 -11.00 3.50
C TRP A 26 -7.73 -10.36 4.10
N VAL A 27 -8.76 -11.18 4.29
CA VAL A 27 -9.93 -10.81 5.09
C VAL A 27 -9.50 -10.91 6.56
N PRO A 28 -9.60 -9.82 7.34
CA PRO A 28 -9.10 -9.78 8.72
C PRO A 28 -9.67 -10.90 9.60
N CYS A 29 -8.83 -11.44 10.49
CA CYS A 29 -9.18 -12.50 11.44
C CYS A 29 -9.80 -13.74 10.75
N SER A 30 -9.24 -14.16 9.62
CA SER A 30 -9.72 -15.32 8.88
C SER A 30 -8.63 -16.00 8.05
N ALA A 31 -8.95 -17.18 7.51
CA ALA A 31 -8.15 -17.85 6.49
C ALA A 31 -8.59 -17.48 5.06
N LYS A 32 -9.40 -16.42 4.91
CA LYS A 32 -9.95 -15.98 3.62
C LYS A 32 -9.17 -14.80 3.06
N PHE A 33 -9.15 -14.69 1.74
CA PHE A 33 -8.63 -13.52 1.05
C PHE A 33 -9.48 -13.19 -0.17
N VAL A 34 -9.44 -11.93 -0.57
CA VAL A 34 -10.14 -11.41 -1.74
C VAL A 34 -9.16 -11.26 -2.89
N LEU A 35 -9.63 -11.53 -4.10
CA LEU A 35 -9.00 -11.16 -5.36
C LEU A 35 -9.91 -10.16 -6.07
N LEU A 36 -9.34 -9.01 -6.42
CA LEU A 36 -9.99 -7.96 -7.20
C LEU A 36 -9.32 -7.80 -8.56
N GLY A 37 -10.11 -7.51 -9.58
CA GLY A 37 -9.56 -7.25 -10.91
C GLY A 37 -10.60 -7.08 -11.99
N SER A 38 -10.24 -7.54 -13.19
CA SER A 38 -11.06 -7.41 -14.39
C SER A 38 -11.21 -8.71 -15.17
N THR A 39 -12.42 -9.02 -15.59
CA THR A 39 -12.68 -10.10 -16.55
C THR A 39 -12.18 -9.71 -17.95
N SER A 40 -12.17 -10.66 -18.88
CA SER A 40 -11.83 -10.40 -20.30
C SER A 40 -12.77 -9.41 -21.00
N ARG A 41 -13.93 -9.10 -20.41
CA ARG A 41 -14.90 -8.11 -20.92
C ARG A 41 -14.82 -6.77 -20.20
N ASN A 42 -13.77 -6.52 -19.41
CA ASN A 42 -13.58 -5.32 -18.59
C ASN A 42 -14.67 -5.10 -17.53
N ASN A 43 -15.29 -6.18 -17.05
CA ASN A 43 -16.16 -6.15 -15.88
C ASN A 43 -15.34 -6.41 -14.61
N GLY A 44 -15.76 -5.85 -13.49
CA GLY A 44 -15.11 -6.06 -12.19
C GLY A 44 -15.24 -7.51 -11.74
N ALA A 45 -14.12 -8.14 -11.42
CA ALA A 45 -14.09 -9.44 -10.77
C ALA A 45 -13.84 -9.25 -9.27
N LEU A 46 -14.74 -9.76 -8.43
CA LEU A 46 -14.57 -9.87 -6.98
C LEU A 46 -14.73 -11.33 -6.61
N GLN A 47 -13.63 -11.94 -6.20
CA GLN A 47 -13.59 -13.34 -5.80
C GLN A 47 -13.12 -13.45 -4.36
N VAL A 48 -13.74 -14.34 -3.59
CA VAL A 48 -13.31 -14.66 -2.23
C VAL A 48 -12.84 -16.11 -2.22
N TYR A 49 -11.66 -16.32 -1.66
CA TYR A 49 -11.03 -17.61 -1.52
C TYR A 49 -10.78 -17.92 -0.04
N GLU A 50 -10.76 -19.21 0.30
CA GLU A 50 -10.45 -19.72 1.62
C GLU A 50 -9.26 -20.69 1.54
N LEU A 51 -8.27 -20.49 2.40
CA LEU A 51 -7.12 -21.36 2.54
C LEU A 51 -7.46 -22.51 3.49
N GLU A 52 -7.58 -23.72 2.95
CA GLU A 52 -7.86 -24.94 3.70
C GLU A 52 -6.60 -25.83 3.67
N ASN A 53 -5.75 -25.71 4.70
CA ASN A 53 -4.44 -26.38 4.76
C ASN A 53 -3.55 -26.06 3.54
N THR A 54 -3.45 -27.00 2.59
CA THR A 54 -2.65 -26.91 1.37
C THR A 54 -3.50 -26.64 0.12
N GLU A 55 -4.80 -26.45 0.28
CA GLU A 55 -5.75 -26.22 -0.80
C GLU A 55 -6.36 -24.82 -0.70
N ILE A 56 -6.80 -24.30 -1.85
CA ILE A 56 -7.50 -23.03 -1.95
C ILE A 56 -8.87 -23.29 -2.55
N LYS A 57 -9.90 -22.91 -1.82
CA LYS A 57 -11.30 -23.04 -2.25
C LYS A 57 -11.85 -21.68 -2.61
N LYS A 58 -12.42 -21.56 -3.81
CA LYS A 58 -13.20 -20.36 -4.19
C LYS A 58 -14.56 -20.43 -3.50
N VAL A 59 -14.85 -19.50 -2.60
CA VAL A 59 -16.09 -19.47 -1.82
C VAL A 59 -17.12 -18.48 -2.39
N LYS A 60 -16.68 -17.40 -3.03
CA LYS A 60 -17.55 -16.46 -3.76
C LYS A 60 -16.89 -16.03 -5.07
N ASP A 61 -17.70 -15.84 -6.11
CA ASP A 61 -17.30 -15.32 -7.42
C ASP A 61 -18.41 -14.38 -7.89
N THR A 62 -18.13 -13.09 -7.98
CA THR A 62 -19.12 -12.09 -8.37
C THR A 62 -18.54 -11.13 -9.40
N VAL A 63 -19.36 -10.82 -10.40
CA VAL A 63 -19.02 -9.86 -11.45
C VAL A 63 -19.75 -8.55 -11.20
N LYS A 64 -19.04 -7.44 -11.30
CA LYS A 64 -19.54 -6.07 -11.20
C LYS A 64 -19.36 -5.33 -12.52
N THR A 65 -20.09 -4.24 -12.68
CA THR A 65 -20.14 -3.49 -13.95
C THR A 65 -18.75 -3.05 -14.39
N ASP A 66 -17.99 -2.42 -13.49
CA ASP A 66 -16.73 -1.75 -13.77
C ASP A 66 -15.55 -2.50 -13.13
N SER A 67 -14.41 -2.56 -13.82
CA SER A 67 -13.17 -3.19 -13.33
C SER A 67 -12.71 -2.62 -11.99
N PHE A 68 -12.28 -3.48 -11.06
CA PHE A 68 -11.66 -3.04 -9.81
C PHE A 68 -10.17 -2.76 -10.00
N LYS A 69 -9.64 -1.73 -9.33
CA LYS A 69 -8.21 -1.38 -9.37
C LYS A 69 -7.50 -1.62 -8.05
N CYS A 70 -8.17 -1.39 -6.93
CA CYS A 70 -7.56 -1.45 -5.60
C CYS A 70 -8.64 -1.68 -4.53
N GLY A 71 -8.22 -2.09 -3.33
CA GLY A 71 -9.12 -2.25 -2.19
C GLY A 71 -8.41 -2.20 -0.84
N THR A 72 -9.18 -2.08 0.23
CA THR A 72 -8.67 -2.10 1.61
C THR A 72 -9.76 -2.49 2.60
N PHE A 73 -9.36 -3.14 3.70
CA PHE A 73 -10.20 -3.36 4.89
C PHE A 73 -9.90 -2.35 6.00
N GLY A 74 -8.94 -1.45 5.82
CA GLY A 74 -8.34 -0.67 6.91
C GLY A 74 -9.28 0.30 7.64
N ALA A 75 -10.44 0.60 7.06
CA ALA A 75 -11.48 1.44 7.68
C ALA A 75 -12.66 0.61 8.26
N SER A 76 -12.64 -0.71 8.13
CA SER A 76 -13.73 -1.56 8.63
C SER A 76 -13.54 -1.95 10.09
N SER A 77 -14.64 -2.18 10.81
CA SER A 77 -14.58 -2.92 12.09
C SER A 77 -14.27 -4.40 11.87
N LEU A 78 -13.81 -5.07 12.94
CA LEU A 78 -13.54 -6.51 12.96
C LEU A 78 -14.82 -7.36 12.81
N ASP A 79 -15.96 -6.83 13.23
CA ASP A 79 -17.24 -7.53 13.10
C ASP A 79 -17.72 -7.52 11.65
N ASN A 80 -17.71 -6.34 11.01
CA ASN A 80 -18.30 -6.14 9.69
C ASN A 80 -17.38 -6.58 8.55
N ARG A 81 -16.06 -6.41 8.70
CA ARG A 81 -15.02 -6.73 7.68
C ARG A 81 -15.41 -6.31 6.26
N HIS A 82 -15.98 -5.12 6.14
CA HIS A 82 -16.38 -4.58 4.86
C HIS A 82 -15.17 -4.21 4.01
N LEU A 83 -15.22 -4.56 2.73
CA LEU A 83 -14.17 -4.27 1.76
C LEU A 83 -14.45 -2.95 1.06
N ALA A 84 -13.60 -1.95 1.23
CA ALA A 84 -13.60 -0.76 0.40
C ALA A 84 -12.84 -1.03 -0.90
N THR A 85 -13.35 -0.55 -2.04
CA THR A 85 -12.78 -0.74 -3.38
C THR A 85 -12.82 0.54 -4.20
N GLY A 86 -11.76 0.79 -4.96
CA GLY A 86 -11.74 1.79 -6.04
C GLY A 86 -11.81 1.13 -7.42
N ASP A 87 -12.63 1.68 -8.31
CA ASP A 87 -12.83 1.14 -9.66
C ASP A 87 -12.27 2.03 -10.79
N TYR A 88 -12.30 1.51 -12.02
CA TYR A 88 -11.82 2.18 -13.23
C TYR A 88 -12.70 3.35 -13.69
N LYS A 89 -13.88 3.51 -13.10
CA LYS A 89 -14.80 4.62 -13.34
C LYS A 89 -14.84 5.60 -12.17
N GLY A 90 -13.86 5.55 -11.26
CA GLY A 90 -13.73 6.53 -10.19
C GLY A 90 -14.74 6.37 -9.06
N LYS A 91 -15.41 5.22 -8.95
CA LYS A 91 -16.30 4.96 -7.82
C LYS A 91 -15.51 4.37 -6.66
N LEU A 92 -15.81 4.87 -5.47
CA LEU A 92 -15.48 4.25 -4.21
C LEU A 92 -16.73 3.50 -3.74
N CYS A 93 -16.58 2.19 -3.53
CA CYS A 93 -17.65 1.33 -2.99
C CYS A 93 -17.15 0.59 -1.76
N THR A 94 -18.04 0.31 -0.82
CA THR A 94 -17.80 -0.56 0.33
C THR A 94 -18.76 -1.73 0.27
N TRP A 95 -18.25 -2.95 0.40
CA TRP A 95 -19.00 -4.19 0.22
C TRP A 95 -19.03 -5.00 1.50
N ASP A 96 -20.21 -5.52 1.84
CA ASP A 96 -20.32 -6.64 2.75
C ASP A 96 -19.96 -7.91 1.99
N LEU A 97 -18.97 -8.66 2.48
CA LEU A 97 -18.58 -9.91 1.84
C LEU A 97 -19.66 -10.98 2.00
N GLU A 98 -20.59 -10.86 2.94
CA GLU A 98 -21.70 -11.79 3.13
C GLU A 98 -22.81 -11.61 2.09
N ASP A 99 -23.21 -10.37 1.81
CA ASP A 99 -24.11 -10.01 0.71
C ASP A 99 -23.43 -9.05 -0.28
N LEU A 100 -22.93 -9.61 -1.38
CA LEU A 100 -22.30 -8.86 -2.45
C LEU A 100 -23.30 -8.29 -3.46
N SER A 101 -24.62 -8.33 -3.24
CA SER A 101 -25.60 -7.87 -4.22
C SER A 101 -25.48 -6.36 -4.46
N PHE A 102 -25.41 -5.58 -3.38
CA PHE A 102 -25.32 -4.12 -3.39
C PHE A 102 -24.21 -3.62 -2.46
N PRO A 103 -23.58 -2.48 -2.78
CA PRO A 103 -22.60 -1.88 -1.87
C PRO A 103 -23.31 -1.28 -0.65
N VAL A 104 -22.70 -1.43 0.52
CA VAL A 104 -23.11 -0.81 1.79
C VAL A 104 -22.94 0.72 1.71
N TYR A 105 -21.90 1.16 0.99
CA TYR A 105 -21.61 2.56 0.70
C TYR A 105 -21.12 2.70 -0.73
N GLN A 106 -21.55 3.74 -1.44
CA GLN A 106 -21.00 4.07 -2.76
C GLN A 106 -20.99 5.58 -2.97
N THR A 107 -19.95 6.08 -3.63
CA THR A 107 -19.87 7.47 -4.12
C THR A 107 -19.01 7.55 -5.38
N LYS A 108 -19.24 8.59 -6.19
CA LYS A 108 -18.35 8.96 -7.31
C LYS A 108 -17.21 9.79 -6.74
N ALA A 109 -16.10 9.14 -6.42
CA ALA A 109 -14.95 9.77 -5.79
C ALA A 109 -14.14 10.60 -6.79
N HIS A 110 -13.85 10.03 -7.96
CA HIS A 110 -12.95 10.61 -8.95
C HIS A 110 -13.61 10.67 -10.33
N ASP A 111 -13.15 11.58 -11.19
CA ASP A 111 -13.67 11.70 -12.56
C ASP A 111 -13.27 10.50 -13.44
N SER A 112 -12.12 9.90 -13.12
CA SER A 112 -11.53 8.73 -13.79
C SER A 112 -11.12 7.67 -12.75
N ILE A 113 -10.28 6.71 -13.14
CA ILE A 113 -9.83 5.59 -12.30
C ILE A 113 -9.35 6.03 -10.91
N VAL A 114 -9.74 5.25 -9.89
CA VAL A 114 -9.13 5.28 -8.55
C VAL A 114 -7.90 4.37 -8.58
N ASN A 115 -6.70 4.95 -8.68
CA ASN A 115 -5.47 4.17 -8.83
C ASN A 115 -5.05 3.47 -7.53
N ALA A 116 -5.24 4.16 -6.41
CA ALA A 116 -4.80 3.73 -5.10
C ALA A 116 -5.83 4.07 -4.03
N ILE A 117 -5.87 3.22 -3.00
CA ILE A 117 -6.74 3.34 -1.86
C ILE A 117 -5.98 2.89 -0.61
N ASP A 118 -6.26 3.54 0.51
CA ASP A 118 -5.83 3.05 1.82
C ASP A 118 -6.90 3.33 2.88
N GLY A 119 -6.82 2.62 4.01
CA GLY A 119 -7.77 2.73 5.12
C GLY A 119 -7.06 2.76 6.48
N ILE A 120 -7.67 3.45 7.44
CA ILE A 120 -7.20 3.56 8.82
C ILE A 120 -8.36 3.78 9.79
N GLY A 121 -8.14 3.57 11.10
CA GLY A 121 -9.14 3.73 12.16
C GLY A 121 -10.10 2.55 12.29
N GLY A 122 -10.04 1.59 11.36
CA GLY A 122 -10.66 0.27 11.48
C GLY A 122 -9.70 -0.78 12.05
N LEU A 123 -10.22 -1.99 12.28
CA LEU A 123 -9.46 -3.18 12.69
C LEU A 123 -8.60 -3.02 13.97
N GLY A 124 -8.87 -1.99 14.79
CA GLY A 124 -8.04 -1.63 15.94
C GLY A 124 -6.68 -1.02 15.56
N VAL A 125 -6.50 -0.53 14.32
CA VAL A 125 -5.27 0.10 13.82
C VAL A 125 -5.52 1.57 13.53
N GLY A 126 -4.78 2.42 14.24
CA GLY A 126 -4.90 3.87 14.17
C GLY A 126 -5.97 4.40 15.12
N TYR A 127 -5.78 5.63 15.54
CA TYR A 127 -6.68 6.36 16.45
C TYR A 127 -7.62 7.27 15.66
N GLY A 128 -8.70 7.74 16.28
CA GLY A 128 -9.74 8.52 15.62
C GLY A 128 -10.73 7.69 14.81
N ALA A 129 -11.63 8.38 14.11
CA ALA A 129 -12.66 7.73 13.31
C ALA A 129 -12.09 6.93 12.12
N PRO A 130 -12.79 5.88 11.65
CA PRO A 130 -12.40 5.18 10.43
C PRO A 130 -12.49 6.08 9.21
N GLU A 131 -11.44 6.09 8.40
CA GLU A 131 -11.36 6.86 7.16
C GLU A 131 -10.72 6.04 6.03
N ILE A 132 -11.14 6.35 4.80
CA ILE A 132 -10.61 5.80 3.56
C ILE A 132 -9.99 6.95 2.77
N VAL A 133 -8.79 6.77 2.24
CA VAL A 133 -8.19 7.72 1.29
C VAL A 133 -8.16 7.12 -0.10
N THR A 134 -8.50 7.92 -1.11
CA THR A 134 -8.43 7.55 -2.53
C THR A 134 -7.55 8.53 -3.30
N GLY A 135 -6.69 7.99 -4.17
CA GLY A 135 -5.90 8.76 -5.13
C GLY A 135 -6.31 8.39 -6.56
N GLY A 136 -6.62 9.39 -7.38
CA GLY A 136 -7.17 9.21 -8.71
C GLY A 136 -6.34 9.79 -9.85
N ARG A 137 -6.70 9.40 -11.07
CA ARG A 137 -6.09 9.93 -12.30
C ARG A 137 -6.40 11.40 -12.58
N ASP A 138 -7.43 11.93 -11.94
CA ASP A 138 -7.72 13.37 -11.91
C ASP A 138 -6.75 14.17 -11.02
N GLY A 139 -5.79 13.49 -10.35
CA GLY A 139 -4.79 14.10 -9.49
C GLY A 139 -5.28 14.50 -8.12
N ARG A 140 -6.53 14.19 -7.80
CA ARG A 140 -7.12 14.47 -6.50
C ARG A 140 -6.75 13.38 -5.51
N VAL A 141 -6.62 13.78 -4.25
CA VAL A 141 -6.50 12.90 -3.09
C VAL A 141 -7.64 13.23 -2.15
N LEU A 142 -8.54 12.28 -1.94
CA LEU A 142 -9.79 12.49 -1.21
C LEU A 142 -9.83 11.57 0.00
N VAL A 143 -10.22 12.12 1.15
CA VAL A 143 -10.42 11.37 2.39
C VAL A 143 -11.91 11.27 2.66
N TRP A 144 -12.38 10.08 2.99
CA TRP A 144 -13.78 9.74 3.16
C TRP A 144 -14.01 9.15 4.54
N ASP A 145 -14.99 9.69 5.25
CA ASP A 145 -15.58 9.03 6.40
C ASP A 145 -16.73 8.13 5.90
N PRO A 146 -16.68 6.81 6.05
CA PRO A 146 -17.73 5.91 5.56
C PRO A 146 -19.13 6.17 6.15
N ARG A 147 -19.22 6.97 7.21
CA ARG A 147 -20.48 7.38 7.86
C ARG A 147 -21.09 8.63 7.21
N GLN A 148 -20.30 9.37 6.43
CA GLN A 148 -20.74 10.56 5.71
C GLN A 148 -20.92 10.23 4.23
N LYS A 149 -22.12 10.49 3.70
CA LYS A 149 -22.46 10.14 2.32
C LYS A 149 -22.15 11.29 1.37
N ASP A 150 -21.58 10.95 0.22
CA ASP A 150 -21.38 11.82 -0.95
C ASP A 150 -20.46 13.05 -0.73
N VAL A 151 -19.90 13.24 0.47
CA VAL A 151 -19.02 14.37 0.82
C VAL A 151 -17.70 13.83 1.39
N PRO A 152 -16.54 14.20 0.83
CA PRO A 152 -15.26 13.84 1.42
C PRO A 152 -15.00 14.66 2.69
N ALA A 153 -14.39 14.04 3.69
CA ALA A 153 -13.93 14.69 4.92
C ALA A 153 -12.76 15.65 4.67
N ALA A 154 -11.91 15.34 3.69
CA ALA A 154 -10.87 16.25 3.19
C ALA A 154 -10.66 16.05 1.68
N SER A 155 -10.32 17.14 0.98
CA SER A 155 -10.04 17.14 -0.46
C SER A 155 -8.75 17.89 -0.73
N PHE A 156 -7.78 17.21 -1.35
CA PHE A 156 -6.54 17.81 -1.83
C PHE A 156 -6.51 17.73 -3.35
N GLU A 157 -6.55 18.90 -3.98
CA GLU A 157 -6.75 19.02 -5.42
C GLU A 157 -5.54 19.70 -6.08
N PRO A 158 -5.24 19.38 -7.35
CA PRO A 158 -4.22 20.09 -8.09
C PRO A 158 -4.59 21.57 -8.23
N SER A 159 -3.57 22.44 -8.33
CA SER A 159 -3.82 23.84 -8.65
C SER A 159 -4.50 23.97 -10.01
N SER A 160 -5.40 24.96 -10.14
CA SER A 160 -6.08 25.27 -11.41
C SER A 160 -5.12 25.62 -12.56
N THR A 161 -3.89 25.99 -12.22
CA THR A 161 -2.78 26.25 -13.14
C THR A 161 -1.79 25.08 -13.10
N GLY A 162 -1.50 24.43 -14.23
CA GLY A 162 -0.43 23.41 -14.31
C GLY A 162 -0.82 22.01 -14.78
N GLY A 163 -2.11 21.76 -15.03
CA GLY A 163 -2.62 20.44 -15.43
C GLY A 163 -2.62 19.44 -14.28
N SER A 164 -3.61 18.54 -14.24
CA SER A 164 -3.68 17.48 -13.24
C SER A 164 -2.58 16.45 -13.46
N ARG A 165 -1.84 16.10 -12.40
CA ARG A 165 -0.91 14.96 -12.37
C ARG A 165 -1.63 13.70 -11.93
N ASP A 166 -1.22 12.55 -12.42
CA ASP A 166 -1.91 11.29 -12.11
C ASP A 166 -1.44 10.78 -10.73
N CYS A 167 -2.35 10.70 -9.75
CA CYS A 167 -2.01 10.18 -8.42
C CYS A 167 -2.01 8.66 -8.44
N TRP A 168 -0.84 8.05 -8.27
CA TRP A 168 -0.64 6.60 -8.42
C TRP A 168 -0.60 5.85 -7.09
N ALA A 169 -0.27 6.52 -5.99
CA ALA A 169 -0.10 5.88 -4.69
C ALA A 169 -0.59 6.78 -3.57
N VAL A 170 -1.25 6.19 -2.57
CA VAL A 170 -1.62 6.85 -1.31
C VAL A 170 -1.31 5.93 -0.13
N GLY A 171 -1.03 6.51 1.04
CA GLY A 171 -0.85 5.75 2.27
C GLY A 171 -1.09 6.59 3.52
N PHE A 172 -1.90 6.08 4.44
CA PHE A 172 -2.11 6.72 5.75
C PHE A 172 -0.92 6.49 6.68
N GLY A 173 -0.67 7.46 7.56
CA GLY A 173 0.26 7.31 8.66
C GLY A 173 0.16 8.43 9.68
N ASN A 174 1.08 8.44 10.65
CA ASN A 174 1.08 9.41 11.74
C ASN A 174 -0.23 9.41 12.56
N SER A 175 -0.99 8.30 12.59
CA SER A 175 -2.30 8.21 13.24
C SER A 175 -2.20 7.69 14.67
N TYR A 176 -1.43 8.36 15.52
CA TYR A 176 -1.04 7.87 16.85
C TYR A 176 -1.87 8.41 18.03
N ASN A 177 -2.82 9.31 17.74
CA ASN A 177 -3.85 9.77 18.67
C ASN A 177 -5.06 10.27 17.84
N ASP A 178 -6.11 10.73 18.51
CA ASP A 178 -7.38 11.09 17.85
C ASP A 178 -7.28 12.35 16.98
N ASP A 179 -6.22 13.15 17.12
CA ASP A 179 -6.05 14.42 16.41
C ASP A 179 -5.11 14.31 15.21
N GLU A 180 -4.06 13.50 15.33
CA GLU A 180 -2.95 13.46 14.38
C GLU A 180 -3.20 12.40 13.32
N ARG A 181 -3.17 12.79 12.05
CA ARG A 181 -3.24 11.87 10.91
C ARG A 181 -2.66 12.54 9.67
N CYS A 182 -1.86 11.80 8.90
CA CYS A 182 -1.30 12.25 7.64
C CYS A 182 -1.60 11.27 6.51
N VAL A 183 -1.57 11.78 5.28
CA VAL A 183 -1.63 11.01 4.04
C VAL A 183 -0.38 11.33 3.22
N LEU A 184 0.32 10.28 2.77
CA LEU A 184 1.28 10.40 1.68
C LEU A 184 0.57 10.19 0.35
N ALA A 185 0.94 10.96 -0.66
CA ALA A 185 0.47 10.81 -2.04
C ALA A 185 1.66 10.88 -3.00
N GLY A 186 1.75 9.88 -3.88
CA GLY A 186 2.77 9.78 -4.93
C GLY A 186 2.16 9.91 -6.32
N TYR A 187 2.85 10.64 -7.20
CA TYR A 187 2.34 10.99 -8.53
C TYR A 187 3.23 10.47 -9.66
N ASP A 188 2.70 10.47 -10.88
CA ASP A 188 3.33 10.03 -12.12
C ASP A 188 4.63 10.76 -12.48
N ASN A 189 4.74 12.03 -12.08
CA ASN A 189 5.93 12.86 -12.29
C ASN A 189 7.00 12.73 -11.19
N GLY A 190 6.78 11.88 -10.19
CA GLY A 190 7.70 11.70 -9.08
C GLY A 190 7.44 12.60 -7.87
N ASP A 191 6.41 13.45 -7.90
CA ASP A 191 6.05 14.24 -6.72
C ASP A 191 5.59 13.32 -5.57
N LEU A 192 6.13 13.56 -4.39
CA LEU A 192 5.72 12.96 -3.12
C LEU A 192 5.22 14.07 -2.21
N LYS A 193 3.94 14.02 -1.85
CA LYS A 193 3.30 15.01 -0.98
C LYS A 193 2.84 14.36 0.32
N MET A 194 3.01 15.05 1.43
CA MET A 194 2.46 14.70 2.74
C MET A 194 1.41 15.72 3.14
N PHE A 195 0.15 15.30 3.22
CA PHE A 195 -0.95 16.11 3.70
C PHE A 195 -1.20 15.82 5.19
N ASP A 196 -1.34 16.88 5.97
CA ASP A 196 -1.71 16.83 7.39
C ASP A 196 -3.21 17.08 7.50
N LEU A 197 -3.96 16.07 7.98
CA LEU A 197 -5.42 16.13 8.01
C LEU A 197 -5.94 17.01 9.14
N ARG A 198 -5.20 17.10 10.24
CA ARG A 198 -5.55 17.99 11.37
C ARG A 198 -5.51 19.45 10.96
N LEU A 199 -4.48 19.81 10.21
CA LEU A 199 -4.27 21.18 9.71
C LEU A 199 -4.89 21.41 8.33
N ASN A 200 -5.45 20.36 7.72
CA ASN A 200 -5.98 20.33 6.36
C ASN A 200 -5.08 21.06 5.33
N ARG A 201 -3.79 20.72 5.32
CA ARG A 201 -2.80 21.38 4.46
C ARG A 201 -1.68 20.45 4.00
N LEU A 202 -0.99 20.85 2.94
CA LEU A 202 0.30 20.27 2.58
C LEU A 202 1.33 20.59 3.69
N ARG A 203 1.93 19.55 4.27
CA ARG A 203 2.94 19.65 5.32
C ARG A 203 4.37 19.53 4.79
N TRP A 204 4.56 18.72 3.76
CA TRP A 204 5.85 18.48 3.15
C TRP A 204 5.67 18.00 1.71
N GLU A 205 6.59 18.38 0.83
CA GLU A 205 6.70 17.83 -0.51
C GLU A 205 8.17 17.68 -0.94
N THR A 206 8.39 16.76 -1.87
CA THR A 206 9.65 16.59 -2.60
C THR A 206 9.35 15.96 -3.96
N THR A 207 10.32 15.95 -4.87
CA THR A 207 10.19 15.33 -6.18
C THR A 207 11.30 14.29 -6.36
N LEU A 208 10.89 13.05 -6.56
CA LEU A 208 11.76 11.93 -6.93
C LEU A 208 12.00 11.93 -8.44
N PRO A 209 13.08 11.30 -8.94
CA PRO A 209 13.41 11.34 -10.36
C PRO A 209 12.37 10.71 -11.31
N ASN A 210 11.48 9.88 -10.79
CA ASN A 210 10.59 9.00 -11.54
C ASN A 210 9.23 8.85 -10.85
N GLY A 211 8.19 8.54 -11.62
CA GLY A 211 6.84 8.33 -11.11
C GLY A 211 6.77 7.31 -9.97
N ILE A 212 5.99 7.65 -8.94
CA ILE A 212 5.89 6.89 -7.68
C ILE A 212 4.82 5.82 -7.82
N CYS A 213 5.25 4.56 -7.90
CA CYS A 213 4.35 3.41 -8.06
C CYS A 213 3.74 2.94 -6.74
N GLY A 214 4.39 3.22 -5.61
CA GLY A 214 3.91 2.83 -4.29
C GLY A 214 4.56 3.67 -3.18
N VAL A 215 3.78 3.95 -2.14
CA VAL A 215 4.26 4.61 -0.92
C VAL A 215 3.65 3.93 0.29
N GLU A 216 4.44 3.73 1.34
CA GLU A 216 3.94 3.14 2.58
C GLU A 216 4.71 3.66 3.79
N TYR A 217 3.97 4.02 4.85
CA TYR A 217 4.54 4.22 6.18
C TYR A 217 4.94 2.87 6.76
N ASP A 218 6.04 2.85 7.51
CA ASP A 218 6.51 1.61 8.15
C ASP A 218 5.53 1.08 9.20
N ARG A 219 4.78 1.97 9.83
CA ARG A 219 3.63 1.68 10.67
C ARG A 219 2.70 2.89 10.74
N LYS A 220 1.39 2.65 10.63
CA LYS A 220 0.39 3.73 10.46
C LYS A 220 -0.01 4.44 11.75
N ASP A 221 -0.07 3.70 12.84
CA ASP A 221 -0.67 4.06 14.14
C ASP A 221 0.35 4.57 15.17
N ILE A 222 1.54 4.93 14.69
CA ILE A 222 2.60 5.55 15.50
C ILE A 222 2.93 6.91 14.94
N LYS A 223 3.53 7.77 15.78
CA LYS A 223 4.13 9.00 15.30
C LYS A 223 5.11 8.66 14.18
N ALA A 224 4.97 9.36 13.04
CA ALA A 224 5.67 9.07 11.80
C ALA A 224 7.14 8.73 12.06
N ASN A 225 7.57 7.57 11.57
CA ASN A 225 8.88 7.02 11.86
C ASN A 225 9.71 6.85 10.60
N LYS A 226 9.22 6.10 9.61
CA LYS A 226 9.77 6.03 8.27
C LYS A 226 8.67 5.87 7.23
N CYS A 227 8.96 6.23 6.00
CA CYS A 227 8.20 5.75 4.86
C CYS A 227 9.14 5.29 3.76
N VAL A 228 8.60 4.45 2.88
CA VAL A 228 9.29 4.00 1.66
C VAL A 228 8.44 4.41 0.47
N ALA A 229 9.08 5.03 -0.51
CA ALA A 229 8.52 5.28 -1.84
C ALA A 229 9.29 4.46 -2.87
N VAL A 230 8.58 3.82 -3.79
CA VAL A 230 9.15 3.03 -4.88
C VAL A 230 8.73 3.61 -6.21
N THR A 231 9.62 3.60 -7.19
CA THR A 231 9.42 4.31 -8.46
C THR A 231 9.62 3.41 -9.68
N LEU A 232 9.32 3.97 -10.84
CA LEU A 232 9.84 3.48 -12.11
C LEU A 232 11.39 3.43 -12.08
N GLU A 233 11.98 2.65 -12.97
CA GLU A 233 13.43 2.49 -13.14
C GLU A 233 14.21 1.93 -11.92
N SER A 234 13.61 0.98 -11.19
CA SER A 234 14.31 0.20 -10.17
C SER A 234 14.88 1.02 -9.01
N LYS A 235 14.16 2.02 -8.50
CA LYS A 235 14.59 2.77 -7.32
C LYS A 235 13.61 2.64 -6.16
N MET A 236 14.19 2.61 -4.97
CA MET A 236 13.51 2.69 -3.70
C MET A 236 14.11 3.83 -2.87
N HIS A 237 13.25 4.62 -2.27
CA HIS A 237 13.61 5.79 -1.47
C HIS A 237 13.05 5.63 -0.07
N ILE A 238 13.91 5.63 0.95
CA ILE A 238 13.54 5.47 2.36
C ILE A 238 13.77 6.79 3.07
N PHE A 239 12.69 7.35 3.63
CA PHE A 239 12.74 8.61 4.37
C PHE A 239 12.70 8.37 5.87
N ASP A 240 13.59 9.04 6.61
CA ASP A 240 13.49 9.15 8.06
C ASP A 240 12.52 10.29 8.41
N LEU A 241 11.36 9.95 8.98
CA LEU A 241 10.30 10.92 9.25
C LEU A 241 10.34 11.53 10.66
N ARG A 242 11.39 11.26 11.45
CA ARG A 242 11.49 11.79 12.82
C ARG A 242 11.99 13.23 12.89
N THR A 243 12.76 13.66 11.89
CA THR A 243 13.43 14.95 11.90
C THR A 243 13.18 15.64 10.56
N GLN A 244 12.33 16.64 10.56
CA GLN A 244 12.07 17.48 9.39
C GLN A 244 12.91 18.76 9.50
N HIS A 245 13.85 18.95 8.59
CA HIS A 245 14.55 20.21 8.42
C HIS A 245 13.64 21.19 7.66
N PRO A 246 13.57 22.50 8.04
CA PRO A 246 12.71 23.48 7.36
C PRO A 246 12.96 23.58 5.86
N ASP A 247 14.22 23.71 5.43
CA ASP A 247 14.55 23.87 4.01
C ASP A 247 14.85 22.56 3.27
N LYS A 248 15.44 21.56 3.94
CA LYS A 248 15.88 20.29 3.32
C LYS A 248 14.84 19.18 3.41
N GLY A 249 13.80 19.34 4.23
CA GLY A 249 12.80 18.30 4.46
C GLY A 249 13.35 17.12 5.26
N PHE A 250 13.01 15.90 4.84
CA PHE A 250 13.41 14.66 5.51
C PHE A 250 14.66 14.04 4.87
N ALA A 251 15.51 13.43 5.71
CA ALA A 251 16.66 12.70 5.22
C ALA A 251 16.22 11.45 4.44
N MET A 252 16.89 11.19 3.32
CA MET A 252 16.51 10.16 2.36
C MET A 252 17.70 9.26 1.99
N LEU A 253 17.47 7.95 2.02
CA LEU A 253 18.34 6.93 1.44
C LEU A 253 17.73 6.50 0.11
N THR A 254 18.53 6.44 -0.96
CA THR A 254 18.11 5.89 -2.25
C THR A 254 18.88 4.61 -2.55
N GLU A 255 18.15 3.53 -2.81
CA GLU A 255 18.71 2.23 -3.21
C GLU A 255 18.27 1.90 -4.64
N LYS A 256 19.23 1.56 -5.51
CA LYS A 256 18.95 1.09 -6.87
C LYS A 256 18.89 -0.44 -6.89
N LEU A 257 17.76 -0.98 -7.28
CA LEU A 257 17.53 -2.42 -7.34
C LEU A 257 18.24 -3.02 -8.57
N LYS A 258 18.77 -4.23 -8.43
CA LYS A 258 19.67 -4.86 -9.43
C LYS A 258 19.00 -5.18 -10.78
N HIS A 259 17.68 -5.39 -10.79
CA HIS A 259 16.98 -5.98 -11.94
C HIS A 259 16.50 -4.96 -12.98
N GLY A 260 16.66 -3.65 -12.74
CA GLY A 260 16.44 -2.59 -13.73
C GLY A 260 14.99 -2.34 -14.16
N THR A 261 14.01 -3.05 -13.60
CA THR A 261 12.58 -2.91 -13.89
C THR A 261 11.83 -2.00 -12.91
N THR A 262 10.60 -1.62 -13.22
CA THR A 262 9.71 -0.90 -12.29
C THR A 262 9.55 -1.64 -10.97
N VAL A 263 9.50 -0.91 -9.85
CA VAL A 263 9.14 -1.45 -8.54
C VAL A 263 7.69 -1.06 -8.25
N TRP A 264 6.78 -2.01 -8.35
CA TRP A 264 5.33 -1.79 -8.35
C TRP A 264 4.73 -1.51 -6.97
N GLY A 265 5.43 -1.85 -5.91
CA GLY A 265 4.94 -1.62 -4.56
C GLY A 265 5.97 -1.95 -3.49
N VAL A 266 5.65 -1.53 -2.27
CA VAL A 266 6.35 -1.85 -1.04
C VAL A 266 5.32 -2.27 0.01
N LYS A 267 5.65 -3.28 0.82
CA LYS A 267 4.81 -3.78 1.91
C LYS A 267 5.64 -4.13 3.14
N HIS A 268 5.52 -3.34 4.20
CA HIS A 268 6.13 -3.58 5.50
C HIS A 268 5.46 -4.76 6.20
N LEU A 269 6.27 -5.58 6.87
CA LEU A 269 5.78 -6.69 7.67
C LEU A 269 5.04 -6.11 8.89
N PRO A 270 3.74 -6.41 9.10
CA PRO A 270 2.97 -5.83 10.20
C PRO A 270 3.62 -6.07 11.57
N GLN A 271 4.22 -7.26 11.75
CA GLN A 271 4.84 -7.69 12.99
C GLN A 271 6.24 -7.08 13.22
N ASN A 272 6.94 -6.63 12.17
CA ASN A 272 8.24 -5.95 12.29
C ASN A 272 8.39 -4.85 11.23
N ARG A 273 8.24 -3.59 11.66
CA ARG A 273 8.28 -2.40 10.79
C ARG A 273 9.63 -2.15 10.09
N GLU A 274 10.69 -2.87 10.48
CA GLU A 274 12.00 -2.73 9.85
C GLU A 274 12.18 -3.68 8.67
N ILE A 275 11.28 -4.65 8.52
CA ILE A 275 11.29 -5.62 7.42
C ILE A 275 10.18 -5.25 6.43
N PHE A 276 10.51 -5.25 5.14
CA PHE A 276 9.53 -4.99 4.09
C PHE A 276 9.89 -5.74 2.80
N VAL A 277 8.90 -5.97 1.96
CA VAL A 277 9.06 -6.55 0.63
C VAL A 277 8.83 -5.49 -0.44
N THR A 278 9.54 -5.59 -1.56
CA THR A 278 9.27 -4.81 -2.78
C THR A 278 8.81 -5.74 -3.91
N LEU A 279 7.97 -5.21 -4.79
CA LEU A 279 7.31 -5.95 -5.87
C LEU A 279 7.95 -5.62 -7.22
N GLY A 280 8.71 -6.54 -7.79
CA GLY A 280 9.47 -6.33 -9.02
C GLY A 280 8.63 -6.47 -10.29
N GLY A 281 8.92 -5.64 -11.29
CA GLY A 281 8.35 -5.73 -12.64
C GLY A 281 8.82 -6.94 -13.44
N ASP A 282 9.88 -7.61 -12.97
CA ASP A 282 10.40 -8.88 -13.48
C ASP A 282 9.76 -10.11 -12.81
N GLY A 283 8.70 -9.91 -12.02
CA GLY A 283 8.04 -10.98 -11.28
C GLY A 283 8.78 -11.42 -10.02
N SER A 284 9.74 -10.62 -9.53
CA SER A 284 10.50 -10.90 -8.31
C SER A 284 9.91 -10.26 -7.04
N LEU A 285 10.14 -10.91 -5.92
CA LEU A 285 9.99 -10.33 -4.59
C LEU A 285 11.37 -10.16 -3.98
N SER A 286 11.62 -8.98 -3.41
CA SER A 286 12.85 -8.69 -2.67
C SER A 286 12.51 -8.28 -1.25
N LEU A 287 12.99 -9.05 -0.26
CA LEU A 287 12.84 -8.81 1.16
C LEU A 287 14.04 -8.02 1.68
N TYR A 288 13.77 -6.91 2.36
CA TYR A 288 14.78 -6.02 2.92
C TYR A 288 14.61 -5.85 4.43
N LYS A 289 15.69 -5.44 5.07
CA LYS A 289 15.70 -4.93 6.44
C LYS A 289 16.37 -3.57 6.50
N TYR A 290 15.73 -2.63 7.18
CA TYR A 290 16.33 -1.34 7.52
C TYR A 290 17.06 -1.41 8.86
N SER A 291 18.26 -0.82 8.94
CA SER A 291 19.02 -0.67 10.17
C SER A 291 19.27 0.80 10.45
N TYR A 292 18.83 1.28 11.61
CA TYR A 292 19.03 2.68 12.01
C TYR A 292 20.52 2.99 12.22
N PRO A 293 20.93 4.26 11.98
CA PRO A 293 22.23 4.72 12.41
C PRO A 293 22.26 4.85 13.95
N SER A 294 23.44 4.99 14.53
CA SER A 294 23.60 5.23 15.98
C SER A 294 22.89 6.52 16.45
N GLN A 295 22.78 7.51 15.56
CA GLN A 295 22.07 8.77 15.81
C GLN A 295 21.28 9.17 14.55
N ARG A 296 20.01 9.53 14.73
CA ARG A 296 19.04 9.82 13.64
C ARG A 296 18.93 11.31 13.27
N TRP A 297 19.76 12.16 13.86
CA TRP A 297 19.85 13.57 13.50
C TRP A 297 21.19 14.17 13.89
N ILE A 298 21.60 15.22 13.19
CA ILE A 298 22.72 16.10 13.56
C ILE A 298 22.25 17.55 13.49
N LYS A 299 23.03 18.47 14.06
CA LYS A 299 22.85 19.91 13.85
C LYS A 299 23.65 20.34 12.63
N ASP A 300 23.03 21.11 11.76
CA ASP A 300 23.71 21.72 10.62
C ASP A 300 24.52 22.97 11.05
N SER A 301 25.05 23.71 10.08
CA SER A 301 25.83 24.94 10.34
C SER A 301 25.01 26.08 10.94
N GLN A 302 23.67 25.98 10.93
CA GLN A 302 22.72 26.97 11.48
C GLN A 302 22.10 26.51 12.80
N ASP A 303 22.62 25.44 13.43
CA ASP A 303 22.08 24.81 14.63
C ASP A 303 20.68 24.17 14.46
N LEU A 304 20.22 23.98 13.22
CA LEU A 304 18.96 23.32 12.89
C LEU A 304 19.16 21.81 12.82
N LYS A 305 18.14 21.04 13.23
CA LYS A 305 18.21 19.57 13.20
C LYS A 305 17.97 19.06 11.78
N GLU A 306 18.91 18.26 11.29
CA GLU A 306 18.84 17.52 10.03
C GLU A 306 18.81 16.02 10.32
N GLY A 307 17.95 15.26 9.63
CA GLY A 307 17.86 13.81 9.82
C GLY A 307 19.11 13.07 9.31
N ILE A 308 19.37 11.89 9.85
CA ILE A 308 20.38 10.96 9.34
C ILE A 308 19.69 9.65 9.01
N THR A 309 19.90 9.15 7.79
CA THR A 309 19.38 7.85 7.39
C THR A 309 20.28 6.71 7.83
N GLY A 310 19.66 5.56 8.05
CA GLY A 310 20.32 4.28 8.23
C GLY A 310 20.71 3.62 6.91
N THR A 311 20.83 2.30 6.95
CA THR A 311 21.17 1.46 5.80
C THR A 311 20.06 0.45 5.55
N VAL A 312 20.04 -0.10 4.33
CA VAL A 312 19.12 -1.18 3.95
C VAL A 312 19.93 -2.40 3.51
N GLU A 313 19.50 -3.58 3.97
CA GLU A 313 20.11 -4.86 3.62
C GLU A 313 19.10 -5.72 2.85
N LEU A 314 19.51 -6.28 1.71
CA LEU A 314 18.74 -7.29 1.00
C LEU A 314 18.88 -8.65 1.70
N LEU A 315 17.79 -9.14 2.29
CA LEU A 315 17.76 -10.43 2.99
C LEU A 315 17.48 -11.60 2.06
N SER A 316 16.63 -11.40 1.05
CA SER A 316 16.20 -12.45 0.12
C SER A 316 15.68 -11.83 -1.18
N ASN A 317 15.98 -12.43 -2.33
CA ASN A 317 15.39 -12.06 -3.62
C ASN A 317 15.10 -13.32 -4.42
N LYS A 318 13.90 -13.43 -4.99
CA LYS A 318 13.52 -14.58 -5.83
C LYS A 318 12.42 -14.19 -6.82
N SER A 319 12.51 -14.69 -8.04
CA SER A 319 11.44 -14.59 -9.05
C SER A 319 10.38 -15.67 -8.84
N PHE A 320 9.12 -15.27 -8.91
CA PHE A 320 7.95 -16.15 -8.75
C PHE A 320 7.00 -16.12 -9.95
N ALA A 321 7.11 -15.10 -10.80
CA ALA A 321 6.24 -14.86 -11.94
C ALA A 321 7.08 -14.47 -13.17
N THR A 322 6.51 -14.65 -14.36
CA THR A 322 7.11 -14.21 -15.63
C THR A 322 6.70 -12.79 -16.03
N GLN A 323 5.83 -12.18 -15.24
CA GLN A 323 5.24 -10.86 -15.42
C GLN A 323 5.27 -10.13 -14.06
N PRO A 324 5.07 -8.80 -14.02
CA PRO A 324 5.08 -8.04 -12.79
C PRO A 324 4.23 -8.65 -11.66
N ILE A 325 4.76 -8.60 -10.44
CA ILE A 325 3.94 -8.77 -9.24
C ILE A 325 3.22 -7.45 -9.00
N SER A 326 1.91 -7.45 -9.21
CA SER A 326 1.07 -6.25 -9.18
C SER A 326 0.58 -5.89 -7.78
N CYS A 327 0.44 -6.89 -6.91
CA CYS A 327 -0.08 -6.70 -5.56
C CYS A 327 0.49 -7.73 -4.58
N PHE A 328 0.52 -7.35 -3.30
CA PHE A 328 0.99 -8.17 -2.20
C PHE A 328 0.34 -7.72 -0.90
N ASN A 329 -0.07 -8.67 -0.06
CA ASN A 329 -0.64 -8.39 1.24
C ASN A 329 -0.15 -9.41 2.29
N TRP A 330 0.57 -8.91 3.29
CA TRP A 330 0.94 -9.68 4.47
C TRP A 330 -0.31 -10.04 5.28
N ASN A 331 -0.33 -11.25 5.82
CA ASN A 331 -1.30 -11.61 6.83
C ASN A 331 -0.90 -10.96 8.17
N THR A 332 -1.82 -10.27 8.81
CA THR A 332 -1.59 -9.58 10.09
C THR A 332 -1.51 -10.54 11.27
N ASP A 333 -2.20 -11.68 11.19
CA ASP A 333 -2.37 -12.63 12.29
C ASP A 333 -1.27 -13.70 12.31
N LYS A 334 -0.73 -14.04 11.13
CA LYS A 334 0.29 -15.08 10.93
C LYS A 334 1.54 -14.50 10.27
N GLN A 335 2.55 -14.21 11.07
CA GLN A 335 3.82 -13.65 10.60
C GLN A 335 4.41 -14.50 9.46
N GLY A 336 4.77 -13.83 8.36
CA GLY A 336 5.38 -14.46 7.19
C GLY A 336 4.40 -15.08 6.21
N LEU A 337 3.12 -15.22 6.55
CA LEU A 337 2.09 -15.59 5.57
C LEU A 337 1.71 -14.35 4.75
N ALA A 338 1.55 -14.51 3.44
CA ALA A 338 1.07 -13.45 2.56
C ALA A 338 0.30 -14.02 1.37
N VAL A 339 -0.40 -13.14 0.66
CA VAL A 339 -0.94 -13.41 -0.67
C VAL A 339 -0.34 -12.39 -1.64
N CYS A 340 -0.05 -12.81 -2.88
CA CYS A 340 0.35 -11.90 -3.94
C CYS A 340 -0.29 -12.27 -5.28
N GLY A 341 -0.45 -11.28 -6.15
CA GLY A 341 -0.96 -11.44 -7.50
C GLY A 341 0.02 -10.91 -8.53
N SER A 342 0.01 -11.51 -9.72
CA SER A 342 0.86 -11.10 -10.84
C SER A 342 0.11 -11.12 -12.17
N PHE A 343 0.63 -10.37 -13.14
CA PHE A 343 0.02 -10.27 -14.47
C PHE A 343 0.25 -11.49 -15.37
N ASP A 344 0.94 -12.52 -14.88
CA ASP A 344 0.98 -13.86 -15.48
C ASP A 344 -0.33 -14.65 -15.19
N GLN A 345 -1.35 -13.97 -14.67
CA GLN A 345 -2.65 -14.53 -14.29
C GLN A 345 -2.56 -15.61 -13.21
N ASN A 346 -1.62 -15.46 -12.27
CA ASN A 346 -1.55 -16.31 -11.09
C ASN A 346 -1.57 -15.46 -9.82
N PHE A 347 -2.27 -15.96 -8.80
CA PHE A 347 -2.05 -15.52 -7.42
C PHE A 347 -1.36 -16.63 -6.63
N ARG A 348 -0.66 -16.24 -5.57
CA ARG A 348 0.15 -17.15 -4.76
C ARG A 348 -0.09 -16.90 -3.29
N VAL A 349 -0.20 -17.98 -2.53
CA VAL A 349 -0.05 -17.93 -1.08
C VAL A 349 1.43 -18.12 -0.77
N MET A 350 2.00 -17.15 -0.08
CA MET A 350 3.43 -17.03 0.16
C MET A 350 3.74 -17.30 1.64
N VAL A 351 4.88 -17.92 1.88
CA VAL A 351 5.45 -18.09 3.22
C VAL A 351 6.86 -17.53 3.23
N VAL A 352 7.13 -16.65 4.18
CA VAL A 352 8.46 -16.08 4.42
C VAL A 352 8.96 -16.54 5.78
N THR A 353 10.05 -17.29 5.76
CA THR A 353 10.57 -17.97 6.94
C THR A 353 11.61 -17.13 7.70
N LYS A 354 11.83 -17.46 8.98
CA LYS A 354 12.92 -16.91 9.82
C LYS A 354 12.86 -15.40 10.06
N LEU A 355 11.68 -14.80 9.97
CA LEU A 355 11.49 -13.37 10.22
C LEU A 355 11.70 -12.99 11.69
N ASP A 356 11.56 -13.94 12.60
CA ASP A 356 11.81 -13.82 14.04
C ASP A 356 13.30 -13.59 14.38
N LYS A 357 14.20 -13.91 13.46
CA LYS A 357 15.66 -13.80 13.65
C LYS A 357 16.23 -12.44 13.23
N PHE A 358 15.39 -11.56 12.68
CA PHE A 358 15.82 -10.32 12.02
C PHE A 358 15.03 -9.10 12.50
#